data_AF-A0A259FBI6-F1
#
_entry.id   AF-A0A259FBI6-F1
#
_cell.length_a   1.000
_cell.length_b   1.000
_cell.length_c   1.000
_cell.angle_alpha   90.00
_cell.angle_beta   90.00
_cell.angle_gamma   90.00
#
_symmetry.space_group_name_H-M   'P 1'
#
loop_
_entity.id
_entity.type
_entity.pdbx_description
1 polymer ?
#
loop_
_entity_poly.entity_id
_entity_poly.type
_entity_poly.pdbx_seq_one_letter_code
_entity_poly.pdbx_strand_id
1 'polypeptide(L)'
;KFDQSQVDWVPVLAPWVRDISEDALKLINAFWPGPLTLVFKKDKSVPLEATGGQDTVAIRAPAHPLTQELLRKFKGGIVGPSANRFGKVSPTSAADVRHEFEEMLDLMILDGGDCDVGIESTIIDLSRDHPVLLRPGLITPGDILAKTGIKVYLPHEYAVLAGQSETPVVSGSLRAHYAPTTPLRLYAPGRVLDALSEFPDIKSRVAVAVWDSDSSLGEDGHPSVHFEEVLVPSDSTSFASKLYRTLRDLDQQGWDLILLPEPPVGEEWDGVRDRLQRACFGSGPSSSSHANN
;
A
#
# COMPACT_ATOMS: atom_id res chain seq x y z
N LYS A 1 -12.46 25.28 13.07
CA LYS A 1 -12.04 24.25 12.10
C LYS A 1 -10.84 24.83 11.36
N PHE A 2 -9.72 24.12 11.32
CA PHE A 2 -8.51 24.59 10.64
C PHE A 2 -8.76 24.64 9.13
N ASP A 3 -8.46 25.76 8.49
CA ASP A 3 -8.55 25.91 7.05
C ASP A 3 -7.27 25.37 6.41
N GLN A 4 -7.35 24.16 5.86
CA GLN A 4 -6.22 23.49 5.21
C GLN A 4 -5.80 24.21 3.91
N SER A 5 -6.62 25.11 3.37
CA SER A 5 -6.31 25.86 2.14
C SER A 5 -5.28 26.97 2.31
N GLN A 6 -4.74 27.16 3.51
CA GLN A 6 -3.81 28.26 3.85
C GLN A 6 -2.47 27.80 4.47
N VAL A 7 -2.11 26.52 4.36
CA VAL A 7 -0.79 26.08 4.82
C VAL A 7 0.27 26.53 3.81
N ASP A 8 1.15 27.43 4.22
CA ASP A 8 2.40 27.66 3.50
C ASP A 8 3.33 26.48 3.76
N TRP A 9 3.44 25.59 2.77
CA TRP A 9 4.22 24.36 2.88
C TRP A 9 5.73 24.61 2.79
N VAL A 10 6.17 25.73 2.24
CA VAL A 10 7.60 26.00 2.04
C VAL A 10 8.33 26.10 3.38
N PRO A 11 7.89 26.92 4.37
CA PRO A 11 8.50 26.94 5.70
C PRO A 11 8.41 25.61 6.44
N VAL A 12 7.38 24.81 6.20
CA VAL A 12 7.21 23.49 6.84
C VAL A 12 8.25 22.50 6.30
N LEU A 13 8.55 22.55 5.01
CA LEU A 13 9.47 21.65 4.33
C LEU A 13 10.93 22.09 4.40
N ALA A 14 11.20 23.40 4.45
CA ALA A 14 12.55 23.96 4.39
C ALA A 14 13.57 23.33 5.37
N PRO A 15 13.20 22.92 6.60
CA PRO A 15 14.14 22.24 7.50
C PRO A 15 14.56 20.83 7.04
N TRP A 16 13.81 20.22 6.13
CA TRP A 16 13.95 18.80 5.79
C TRP A 16 14.50 18.56 4.39
N VAL A 17 14.30 19.49 3.45
CA VAL A 17 14.58 19.26 2.03
C VAL A 17 15.43 20.36 1.43
N ARG A 18 16.19 20.01 0.38
CA ARG A 18 16.86 20.95 -0.51
C ARG A 18 16.05 21.10 -1.79
N ASP A 19 16.05 22.33 -2.34
CA ASP A 19 15.55 22.65 -3.67
C ASP A 19 14.10 22.19 -3.94
N ILE A 20 13.12 22.87 -3.33
CA ILE A 20 11.69 22.63 -3.59
C ILE A 20 11.36 23.13 -5.00
N SER A 21 11.13 22.21 -5.94
CA SER A 21 10.81 22.53 -7.33
C SER A 21 9.38 23.08 -7.50
N GLU A 22 9.11 23.75 -8.63
CA GLU A 22 7.75 24.18 -8.97
C GLU A 22 6.77 23.00 -9.09
N ASP A 23 7.23 21.88 -9.64
CA ASP A 23 6.44 20.66 -9.73
C ASP A 23 6.10 20.09 -8.36
N ALA A 24 7.03 20.15 -7.40
CA ALA A 24 6.74 19.80 -6.02
C ALA A 24 5.62 20.66 -5.44
N LEU A 25 5.67 21.99 -5.63
CA LEU A 25 4.65 22.89 -5.12
C LEU A 25 3.28 22.64 -5.76
N LYS A 26 3.22 22.36 -7.07
CA LYS A 26 1.97 21.99 -7.75
C LYS A 26 1.37 20.70 -7.19
N LEU A 27 2.19 19.67 -6.98
CA LEU A 27 1.76 18.40 -6.41
C LEU A 27 1.27 18.55 -4.96
N ILE A 28 2.02 19.31 -4.14
CA ILE A 28 1.65 19.62 -2.77
C ILE A 28 0.31 20.35 -2.73
N ASN A 29 0.14 21.42 -3.51
CA ASN A 29 -1.09 22.21 -3.50
C ASN A 29 -2.31 21.43 -4.00
N ALA A 30 -2.11 20.44 -4.88
CA ALA A 30 -3.20 19.64 -5.44
C ALA A 30 -3.59 18.43 -4.56
N PHE A 31 -2.63 17.85 -3.84
CA PHE A 31 -2.81 16.55 -3.18
C PHE A 31 -2.49 16.54 -1.68
N TRP A 32 -1.97 17.63 -1.11
CA TRP A 32 -1.76 17.75 0.33
C TRP A 32 -2.77 18.68 1.02
N PRO A 33 -3.22 18.32 2.23
CA PRO A 33 -3.01 17.04 2.91
C PRO A 33 -3.67 15.87 2.15
N GLY A 34 -3.02 14.70 2.09
CA GLY A 34 -3.54 13.56 1.35
C GLY A 34 -2.59 12.37 1.25
N PRO A 35 -3.00 11.31 0.53
CA PRO A 35 -2.25 10.06 0.41
C PRO A 35 -1.13 10.13 -0.66
N LEU A 36 -0.44 11.27 -0.76
CA LEU A 36 0.72 11.46 -1.62
C LEU A 36 1.99 11.64 -0.78
N THR A 37 3.01 10.86 -1.08
CA THR A 37 4.36 11.02 -0.54
C THR A 37 5.28 11.50 -1.65
N LEU A 38 6.10 12.50 -1.35
CA LEU A 38 7.09 13.04 -2.28
C LEU A 38 8.49 12.80 -1.73
N VAL A 39 9.39 12.32 -2.58
CA VAL A 39 10.80 12.11 -2.25
C VAL A 39 11.62 13.29 -2.75
N PHE A 40 12.40 13.88 -1.85
CA PHE A 40 13.24 15.04 -2.10
C PHE A 40 14.70 14.73 -1.81
N LYS A 41 15.61 15.55 -2.31
CA LYS A 41 16.97 15.62 -1.75
C LYS A 41 16.86 16.14 -0.31
N LYS A 42 17.45 15.42 0.65
CA LYS A 42 17.34 15.82 2.06
C LYS A 42 18.25 17.01 2.38
N ASP A 43 17.85 17.81 3.36
CA ASP A 43 18.75 18.76 4.00
C ASP A 43 19.84 18.03 4.80
N LYS A 44 21.00 18.67 4.98
CA LYS A 44 22.12 18.07 5.73
C LYS A 44 21.78 17.80 7.19
N SER A 45 20.86 18.57 7.77
CA SER A 45 20.41 18.41 9.16
C SER A 45 19.50 17.19 9.38
N VAL A 46 18.95 16.59 8.32
CA VAL A 46 18.09 15.40 8.45
C VAL A 46 18.92 14.20 8.92
N PRO A 47 18.56 13.59 10.07
CA PRO A 47 19.27 12.42 10.62
C PRO A 47 19.30 11.25 9.64
N LEU A 48 20.40 10.49 9.62
CA LEU A 48 20.55 9.35 8.72
C LEU A 48 19.59 8.21 9.07
N GLU A 49 19.24 8.07 10.34
CA GLU A 49 18.28 7.09 10.85
C GLU A 49 16.88 7.32 10.25
N ALA A 50 16.53 8.59 9.98
CA ALA A 50 15.25 8.95 9.36
C ALA A 50 15.19 8.60 7.87
N THR A 51 16.35 8.48 7.19
CA THR A 51 16.44 8.22 5.74
C THR A 51 16.99 6.83 5.40
N GLY A 52 17.31 6.01 6.41
CA GLY A 52 18.01 4.74 6.19
C GLY A 52 19.39 4.95 5.53
N GLY A 53 20.06 6.07 5.84
CA GLY A 53 21.35 6.43 5.27
C GLY A 53 21.31 7.04 3.87
N GLN A 54 20.13 7.24 3.28
CA GLN A 54 20.00 7.80 1.93
C GLN A 54 20.18 9.32 1.90
N ASP A 55 20.57 9.86 0.74
CA ASP A 55 20.66 11.29 0.44
C ASP A 55 19.31 11.95 0.15
N THR A 56 18.24 11.15 0.16
CA THR A 56 16.87 11.59 -0.07
C THR A 56 16.00 11.38 1.17
N VAL A 57 14.89 12.11 1.25
CA VAL A 57 13.89 11.98 2.31
C VAL A 57 12.50 11.94 1.70
N ALA A 58 11.67 10.99 2.17
CA ALA A 58 10.28 10.85 1.76
C ALA A 58 9.38 11.58 2.76
N ILE A 59 8.58 12.54 2.29
CA ILE A 59 7.72 13.37 3.14
C ILE A 59 6.28 13.30 2.64
N ARG A 60 5.33 13.31 3.56
CA ARG A 60 3.89 13.46 3.28
C ARG A 60 3.22 14.34 4.33
N ALA A 61 2.14 15.01 3.94
CA ALA A 61 1.21 15.63 4.86
C ALA A 61 -0.08 14.78 4.93
N PRO A 62 -0.31 13.99 6.00
CA PRO A 62 -1.43 13.05 6.04
C PRO A 62 -2.78 13.75 6.20
N ALA A 63 -3.80 13.38 5.42
CA ALA A 63 -5.16 13.93 5.51
C ALA A 63 -6.00 13.37 6.66
N HIS A 64 -5.42 13.16 7.85
CA HIS A 64 -6.15 12.64 9.01
C HIS A 64 -6.22 13.68 10.14
N PRO A 65 -7.40 14.09 10.63
CA PRO A 65 -7.53 15.17 11.59
C PRO A 65 -6.73 14.97 12.88
N LEU A 66 -6.75 13.75 13.45
CA LEU A 66 -6.01 13.41 14.66
C LEU A 66 -4.49 13.50 14.42
N THR A 67 -4.01 13.01 13.27
CA THR A 67 -2.58 13.04 12.92
C THR A 67 -2.11 14.46 12.68
N GLN A 68 -2.94 15.29 12.04
CA GLN A 68 -2.68 16.71 11.86
C GLN A 68 -2.63 17.45 13.20
N GLU A 69 -3.49 17.08 14.17
CA GLU A 69 -3.41 17.64 15.53
C GLU A 69 -2.13 17.21 16.26
N LEU A 70 -1.77 15.93 16.16
CA LEU A 70 -0.53 15.41 16.73
C LEU A 70 0.69 16.16 16.21
N LEU A 71 0.83 16.28 14.88
CA LEU A 71 1.95 16.99 14.25
C LEU A 71 2.02 18.46 14.69
N ARG A 72 0.88 19.15 14.79
CA ARG A 72 0.80 20.54 15.28
C ARG A 72 1.27 20.68 16.72
N LYS A 73 0.90 19.73 17.60
CA LYS A 73 1.35 19.75 19.02
C LYS A 73 2.81 19.36 19.16
N PHE A 74 3.27 18.40 18.36
CA PHE A 74 4.64 17.91 18.37
C PHE A 74 5.65 18.93 17.81
N LYS A 75 5.21 19.78 16.87
CA LYS A 75 6.04 20.83 16.24
C LYS A 75 7.30 20.28 15.57
N GLY A 76 7.21 19.09 15.00
CA GLY A 76 8.31 18.41 14.31
C GLY A 76 7.81 17.36 13.32
N GLY A 77 8.74 16.73 12.60
CA GLY A 77 8.46 15.60 11.73
C GLY A 77 8.38 14.28 12.52
N ILE A 78 7.43 13.43 12.15
CA ILE A 78 7.31 12.08 12.71
C ILE A 78 7.71 11.07 11.63
N VAL A 79 8.73 10.26 11.91
CA VAL A 79 9.07 9.10 11.09
C VAL A 79 8.13 7.95 11.51
N GLY A 80 7.36 7.43 10.56
CA GLY A 80 6.36 6.40 10.84
C GLY A 80 6.15 5.48 9.64
N PRO A 81 6.78 4.28 9.62
CA PRO A 81 6.37 3.21 8.71
C PRO A 81 4.97 2.70 9.09
N SER A 82 4.46 1.70 8.36
CA SER A 82 3.23 1.01 8.76
C SER A 82 3.42 0.34 10.13
N ALA A 83 2.41 0.44 11.00
CA ALA A 83 2.48 -0.03 12.39
C ALA A 83 2.25 -1.54 12.50
N ASN A 84 3.03 -2.34 11.76
CA ASN A 84 3.02 -3.79 11.80
C ASN A 84 4.42 -4.37 11.97
N ARG A 85 4.50 -5.65 12.33
CA ARG A 85 5.77 -6.38 12.21
C ARG A 85 6.12 -6.53 10.74
N PHE A 86 7.41 -6.50 10.47
CA PHE A 86 7.94 -6.55 9.13
C PHE A 86 7.40 -7.74 8.33
N GLY A 87 6.96 -7.48 7.09
CA GLY A 87 6.41 -8.48 6.17
C GLY A 87 4.93 -8.81 6.35
N LYS A 88 4.34 -8.55 7.52
CA LYS A 88 2.91 -8.77 7.80
C LYS A 88 2.01 -7.78 7.06
N VAL A 89 0.73 -8.13 6.95
CA VAL A 89 -0.32 -7.24 6.43
C VAL A 89 -0.31 -5.91 7.20
N SER A 90 -0.41 -4.77 6.53
CA SER A 90 -0.46 -3.47 7.22
C SER A 90 -1.73 -3.36 8.08
N PRO A 91 -1.72 -2.60 9.20
CA PRO A 91 -2.91 -2.37 9.99
C PRO A 91 -3.75 -1.25 9.37
N THR A 92 -5.07 -1.35 9.50
CA THR A 92 -6.03 -0.33 9.03
C THR A 92 -6.91 0.21 10.15
N SER A 93 -6.80 -0.35 11.36
CA SER A 93 -7.51 0.08 12.56
C SER A 93 -6.60 0.02 13.79
N ALA A 94 -6.99 0.68 14.88
CA ALA A 94 -6.30 0.55 16.17
C ALA A 94 -6.37 -0.88 16.74
N ALA A 95 -7.42 -1.63 16.41
CA ALA A 95 -7.56 -3.03 16.79
C ALA A 95 -6.49 -3.90 16.11
N ASP A 96 -6.23 -3.67 14.82
CA ASP A 96 -5.17 -4.37 14.08
C ASP A 96 -3.78 -4.15 14.72
N VAL A 97 -3.48 -2.89 15.07
CA VAL A 97 -2.22 -2.54 15.75
C VAL A 97 -2.12 -3.23 17.12
N ARG A 98 -3.21 -3.23 17.89
CA ARG A 98 -3.22 -3.87 19.22
C ARG A 98 -3.02 -5.38 19.12
N HIS A 99 -3.64 -6.03 18.15
CA HIS A 99 -3.47 -7.47 17.93
C HIS A 99 -2.03 -7.81 17.51
N GLU A 100 -1.43 -7.01 16.62
CA GLU A 100 -0.05 -7.22 16.15
C GLU A 100 1.00 -7.14 17.28
N PHE A 101 0.74 -6.29 18.28
CA PHE A 101 1.64 -6.01 19.40
C PHE A 101 1.00 -6.39 20.75
N GLU A 102 0.20 -7.44 20.80
CA GLU A 102 -0.54 -7.84 22.01
C GLU A 102 0.36 -8.07 23.24
N GLU A 103 1.60 -8.51 23.01
CA GLU A 103 2.63 -8.72 24.04
C GLU A 103 3.25 -7.41 24.59
N MET A 104 3.01 -6.26 23.94
CA MET A 104 3.57 -4.97 24.33
C MET A 104 2.55 -4.16 25.14
N LEU A 105 2.41 -4.52 26.42
CA LEU A 105 1.38 -3.97 27.31
C LEU A 105 1.44 -2.44 27.50
N ASP A 106 2.63 -1.85 27.42
CA ASP A 106 2.85 -0.40 27.55
C ASP A 106 2.70 0.37 26.23
N LEU A 107 2.30 -0.30 25.14
CA LEU A 107 2.14 0.34 23.83
C LEU A 107 0.98 1.35 23.86
N MET A 108 1.34 2.63 23.71
CA MET A 108 0.36 3.70 23.52
C MET A 108 -0.15 3.69 22.08
N ILE A 109 -1.47 3.53 21.91
CA ILE A 109 -2.14 3.56 20.61
C ILE A 109 -3.09 4.76 20.58
N LEU A 110 -2.88 5.66 19.60
CA LEU A 110 -3.83 6.72 19.30
C LEU A 110 -4.91 6.16 18.36
N ASP A 111 -6.10 5.93 18.91
CA ASP A 111 -7.23 5.43 18.14
C ASP A 111 -7.90 6.57 17.36
N GLY A 112 -7.73 6.54 16.04
CA GLY A 112 -8.33 7.49 15.11
C GLY A 112 -9.52 6.93 14.33
N GLY A 113 -9.97 5.71 14.65
CA GLY A 113 -10.87 4.95 13.79
C GLY A 113 -10.15 4.23 12.64
N ASP A 114 -10.96 3.70 11.72
CA ASP A 114 -10.48 2.96 10.55
C ASP A 114 -9.89 3.91 9.50
N CYS A 115 -8.90 3.43 8.74
CA CYS A 115 -8.28 4.17 7.66
C CYS A 115 -9.19 4.25 6.43
N ASP A 116 -9.47 5.46 5.93
CA ASP A 116 -10.36 5.67 4.78
C ASP A 116 -9.84 5.02 3.48
N VAL A 117 -8.53 5.11 3.21
CA VAL A 117 -7.90 4.64 1.95
C VAL A 117 -7.52 3.16 1.98
N GLY A 118 -7.25 2.60 3.17
CA GLY A 118 -6.90 1.19 3.38
C GLY A 118 -5.53 0.72 2.85
N ILE A 119 -4.91 1.40 1.88
CA ILE A 119 -3.54 1.13 1.42
C ILE A 119 -2.61 2.32 1.65
N GLU A 120 -1.30 2.09 1.54
CA GLU A 120 -0.31 3.14 1.72
C GLU A 120 -0.33 4.18 0.58
N SER A 121 0.26 5.35 0.84
CA SER A 121 0.34 6.47 -0.10
C SER A 121 1.06 6.13 -1.42
N THR A 122 0.65 6.79 -2.49
CA THR A 122 1.42 6.91 -3.73
C THR A 122 2.75 7.60 -3.42
N ILE A 123 3.87 7.10 -3.94
CA ILE A 123 5.20 7.70 -3.75
C ILE A 123 5.74 8.19 -5.08
N ILE A 124 6.05 9.48 -5.18
CA ILE A 124 6.69 10.10 -6.34
C ILE A 124 8.10 10.58 -5.98
N ASP A 125 9.09 10.21 -6.80
CA ASP A 125 10.45 10.74 -6.72
C ASP A 125 10.56 12.08 -7.44
N LEU A 126 10.89 13.13 -6.70
CA LEU A 126 11.18 14.47 -7.23
C LEU A 126 12.66 14.86 -7.04
N SER A 127 13.50 13.93 -6.60
CA SER A 127 14.95 14.19 -6.43
C SER A 127 15.72 14.14 -7.75
N ARG A 128 15.07 13.71 -8.82
CA ARG A 128 15.58 13.55 -10.19
C ARG A 128 15.17 14.73 -11.08
N ASP A 129 15.58 14.66 -12.34
CA ASP A 129 15.18 15.59 -13.41
C ASP A 129 13.71 15.48 -13.81
N HIS A 130 13.08 14.31 -13.62
CA HIS A 130 11.67 14.08 -13.90
C HIS A 130 10.96 13.38 -12.73
N PRO A 131 9.67 13.66 -12.48
CA PRO A 131 8.86 12.92 -11.50
C PRO A 131 8.71 11.44 -11.88
N VAL A 132 9.10 10.54 -10.97
CA VAL A 132 9.03 9.08 -11.20
C VAL A 132 8.14 8.42 -10.15
N LEU A 133 7.20 7.56 -10.58
CA LEU A 133 6.39 6.75 -9.68
C LEU A 133 7.26 5.65 -9.03
N LEU A 134 7.44 5.72 -7.72
CA LEU A 134 8.17 4.70 -6.94
C LEU A 134 7.24 3.64 -6.35
N ARG A 135 6.04 4.04 -5.95
CA ARG A 135 5.02 3.13 -5.43
C ARG A 135 3.64 3.60 -5.87
N PRO A 136 2.85 2.76 -6.56
CA PRO A 136 1.46 3.09 -6.88
C PRO A 136 0.62 3.18 -5.61
N GLY A 137 -0.49 3.89 -5.65
CA GLY A 137 -1.40 4.06 -4.51
C GLY A 137 -2.74 4.57 -5.02
N LEU A 138 -3.51 5.24 -4.16
CA LEU A 138 -4.82 5.77 -4.56
C LEU A 138 -4.72 6.88 -5.62
N ILE A 139 -3.67 7.72 -5.56
CA ILE A 139 -3.45 8.79 -6.53
C ILE A 139 -2.69 8.21 -7.72
N THR A 140 -3.29 8.22 -8.90
CA THR A 140 -2.68 7.66 -10.12
C THR A 140 -1.82 8.69 -10.88
N PRO A 141 -0.92 8.24 -11.77
CA PRO A 141 -0.26 9.15 -12.72
C PRO A 141 -1.25 9.97 -13.57
N GLY A 142 -2.37 9.37 -14.02
CA GLY A 142 -3.43 10.07 -14.72
C GLY A 142 -4.11 11.15 -13.87
N ASP A 143 -4.39 10.90 -12.59
CA ASP A 143 -4.92 11.90 -11.66
C ASP A 143 -3.98 13.10 -11.52
N ILE A 144 -2.68 12.81 -11.38
CA ILE A 144 -1.63 13.83 -11.28
C ILE A 144 -1.60 14.68 -12.54
N LEU A 145 -1.55 14.05 -13.72
CA LEU A 145 -1.55 14.75 -15.00
C LEU A 145 -2.80 15.62 -15.16
N ALA A 146 -3.98 15.08 -14.87
CA ALA A 146 -5.25 15.78 -15.02
C ALA A 146 -5.36 17.02 -14.10
N LYS A 147 -4.88 16.91 -12.85
CA LYS A 147 -4.98 18.01 -11.88
C LYS A 147 -3.86 19.03 -11.96
N THR A 148 -2.66 18.64 -12.40
CA THR A 148 -1.46 19.49 -12.29
C THR A 148 -0.78 19.78 -13.63
N GLY A 149 -1.11 19.03 -14.68
CA GLY A 149 -0.39 19.05 -15.95
C GLY A 149 0.98 18.37 -15.90
N ILE A 150 1.37 17.79 -14.76
CA ILE A 150 2.67 17.12 -14.58
C ILE A 150 2.57 15.68 -15.07
N LYS A 151 3.47 15.31 -15.98
CA LYS A 151 3.64 13.91 -16.36
C LYS A 151 4.52 13.19 -15.34
N VAL A 152 3.99 12.13 -14.75
CA VAL A 152 4.75 11.18 -13.91
C VAL A 152 5.14 9.99 -14.76
N TYR A 153 6.42 9.62 -14.70
CA TYR A 153 6.96 8.49 -15.45
C TYR A 153 6.98 7.23 -14.60
N LEU A 154 6.72 6.09 -15.23
CA LEU A 154 6.99 4.79 -14.63
C LEU A 154 8.51 4.52 -14.63
N PRO A 155 9.03 3.69 -13.70
CA PRO A 155 10.47 3.46 -13.59
C PRO A 155 11.14 2.98 -14.90
N HIS A 156 10.45 2.15 -15.68
CA HIS A 156 10.96 1.66 -16.97
C HIS A 156 10.96 2.76 -18.05
N GLU A 157 9.93 3.60 -18.08
CA GLU A 157 9.88 4.74 -19.01
C GLU A 157 11.00 5.74 -18.71
N TYR A 158 11.24 6.01 -17.42
CA TYR A 158 12.35 6.86 -17.00
C TYR A 158 13.70 6.26 -17.35
N ALA A 159 13.90 4.95 -17.15
CA ALA A 159 15.16 4.29 -17.51
C ALA A 159 15.50 4.45 -19.00
N VAL A 160 14.50 4.30 -19.87
CA VAL A 160 14.64 4.53 -21.32
C VAL A 160 15.04 5.98 -21.61
N LEU A 161 14.40 6.96 -20.97
CA LEU A 161 14.72 8.38 -21.13
C LEU A 161 16.13 8.73 -20.64
N ALA A 162 16.54 8.15 -19.51
CA ALA A 162 17.84 8.37 -18.90
C ALA A 162 18.98 7.61 -19.62
N GLY A 163 18.68 6.87 -20.69
CA GLY A 163 19.67 6.05 -21.40
C GLY A 163 20.22 4.89 -20.56
N GLN A 164 19.46 4.44 -19.56
CA GLN A 164 19.83 3.33 -18.68
C GLN A 164 19.15 2.03 -19.13
N SER A 165 19.96 1.02 -19.45
CA SER A 165 19.52 -0.36 -19.65
C SER A 165 19.32 -1.02 -18.28
N GLU A 166 18.07 -1.05 -17.77
CA GLU A 166 17.50 -1.83 -16.63
C GLU A 166 18.37 -2.03 -15.36
N THR A 167 17.99 -1.77 -14.10
CA THR A 167 16.70 -1.77 -13.37
C THR A 167 16.87 -0.87 -12.12
N PRO A 168 15.89 -0.04 -11.70
CA PRO A 168 15.98 0.67 -10.43
C PRO A 168 15.50 -0.21 -9.25
N VAL A 169 16.36 -0.41 -8.25
CA VAL A 169 15.98 -0.97 -6.95
C VAL A 169 15.35 0.15 -6.11
N VAL A 170 14.06 0.02 -5.81
CA VAL A 170 13.34 0.93 -4.91
C VAL A 170 13.30 0.32 -3.51
N SER A 171 13.50 1.12 -2.47
CA SER A 171 13.33 0.67 -1.08
C SER A 171 11.85 0.32 -0.83
N GLY A 172 11.57 -0.88 -0.32
CA GLY A 172 10.24 -1.47 -0.31
C GLY A 172 9.98 -2.47 -1.44
N SER A 173 10.96 -2.76 -2.31
CA SER A 173 10.91 -3.79 -3.38
C SER A 173 11.00 -5.25 -2.92
N LEU A 174 10.86 -5.50 -1.61
CA LEU A 174 10.87 -6.86 -1.10
C LEU A 174 9.76 -7.65 -1.79
N ARG A 175 10.16 -8.77 -2.41
CA ARG A 175 9.25 -9.65 -3.13
C ARG A 175 8.13 -10.15 -2.22
N ALA A 176 8.43 -10.37 -0.93
CA ALA A 176 7.47 -10.71 0.11
C ALA A 176 7.16 -9.50 1.02
N HIS A 177 5.93 -9.00 0.98
CA HIS A 177 5.43 -7.97 1.88
C HIS A 177 3.89 -7.98 1.92
N TYR A 178 3.28 -7.46 2.99
CA TYR A 178 1.82 -7.46 3.17
C TYR A 178 1.18 -8.86 3.21
N ALA A 179 1.96 -9.87 3.61
CA ALA A 179 1.58 -11.25 3.44
C ALA A 179 0.77 -11.77 4.65
N PRO A 180 -0.43 -12.37 4.42
CA PRO A 180 -1.11 -13.16 5.43
C PRO A 180 -0.34 -14.45 5.73
N THR A 181 -0.63 -15.07 6.87
CA THR A 181 -0.08 -16.41 7.20
C THR A 181 -0.73 -17.52 6.39
N THR A 182 -2.03 -17.41 6.12
CA THR A 182 -2.75 -18.28 5.20
C THR A 182 -2.21 -18.05 3.78
N PRO A 183 -1.86 -19.13 3.03
CA PRO A 183 -1.49 -19.01 1.63
C PRO A 183 -2.53 -18.21 0.84
N LEU A 184 -2.06 -17.26 0.03
CA LEU A 184 -2.88 -16.40 -0.81
C LEU A 184 -2.51 -16.63 -2.28
N ARG A 185 -3.52 -16.81 -3.14
CA ARG A 185 -3.34 -16.84 -4.60
C ARG A 185 -4.37 -15.99 -5.31
N LEU A 186 -3.99 -15.55 -6.51
CA LEU A 186 -4.89 -14.87 -7.43
C LEU A 186 -5.42 -15.86 -8.48
N TYR A 187 -6.66 -15.65 -8.91
CA TYR A 187 -7.24 -16.36 -10.04
C TYR A 187 -7.71 -15.40 -11.13
N ALA A 188 -7.54 -15.82 -12.39
CA ALA A 188 -7.97 -15.03 -13.54
C ALA A 188 -9.51 -14.96 -13.62
N PRO A 189 -10.09 -13.86 -14.15
CA PRO A 189 -11.55 -13.72 -14.27
C PRO A 189 -12.24 -14.94 -14.90
N GLY A 190 -13.29 -15.44 -14.26
CA GLY A 190 -14.04 -16.61 -14.70
C GLY A 190 -13.33 -17.96 -14.54
N ARG A 191 -12.14 -18.01 -13.91
CA ARG A 191 -11.32 -19.23 -13.74
C ARG A 191 -11.26 -19.74 -12.30
N VAL A 192 -12.21 -19.35 -11.45
CA VAL A 192 -12.22 -19.72 -10.02
C VAL A 192 -12.38 -21.22 -9.80
N LEU A 193 -13.23 -21.90 -10.58
CA LEU A 193 -13.41 -23.36 -10.47
C LEU A 193 -12.14 -24.12 -10.89
N ASP A 194 -11.42 -23.61 -11.88
CA ASP A 194 -10.13 -24.17 -12.29
C ASP A 194 -9.08 -23.97 -11.20
N ALA A 195 -9.03 -22.77 -10.61
CA ALA A 195 -8.15 -22.48 -9.49
C ALA A 195 -8.44 -23.39 -8.29
N LEU A 196 -9.70 -23.70 -7.99
CA LEU A 196 -10.07 -24.68 -6.95
C LEU A 196 -9.66 -26.11 -7.31
N SER A 197 -9.75 -26.49 -8.59
CA SER A 197 -9.37 -27.83 -9.08
C SER A 197 -7.87 -28.10 -9.02
N GLU A 198 -7.03 -27.05 -9.12
CA GLU A 198 -5.58 -27.15 -8.97
C GLU A 198 -5.12 -27.52 -7.55
N PHE A 199 -6.03 -27.52 -6.56
CA PHE A 199 -5.78 -27.94 -5.18
C PHE A 199 -6.48 -29.26 -4.86
N PRO A 200 -5.77 -30.39 -4.99
CA PRO A 200 -6.39 -31.72 -4.92
C PRO A 200 -6.71 -32.22 -3.50
N ASP A 201 -6.49 -31.42 -2.45
CA ASP A 201 -6.80 -31.85 -1.08
C ASP A 201 -8.25 -31.52 -0.71
N ILE A 202 -9.07 -32.58 -0.78
CA ILE A 202 -10.51 -32.54 -0.56
C ILE A 202 -10.97 -32.14 0.84
N LYS A 203 -10.03 -31.98 1.78
CA LYS A 203 -10.31 -31.57 3.15
C LYS A 203 -10.00 -30.10 3.41
N SER A 204 -9.43 -29.40 2.43
CA SER A 204 -9.05 -28.00 2.60
C SER A 204 -10.28 -27.09 2.69
N ARG A 205 -10.23 -26.13 3.61
CA ARG A 205 -11.15 -25.01 3.70
C ARG A 205 -10.58 -23.83 2.91
N VAL A 206 -11.32 -23.37 1.90
CA VAL A 206 -10.86 -22.27 1.03
C VAL A 206 -11.79 -21.06 1.16
N ALA A 207 -11.23 -19.88 1.46
CA ALA A 207 -11.96 -18.62 1.32
C ALA A 207 -11.83 -18.15 -0.13
N VAL A 208 -12.95 -17.94 -0.80
CA VAL A 208 -12.99 -17.47 -2.19
C VAL A 208 -13.61 -16.08 -2.19
N ALA A 209 -12.77 -15.08 -2.37
CA ALA A 209 -13.27 -13.73 -2.57
C ALA A 209 -13.77 -13.56 -4.00
N VAL A 210 -14.93 -12.93 -4.16
CA VAL A 210 -15.61 -12.70 -5.45
C VAL A 210 -16.09 -11.26 -5.52
N TRP A 211 -16.02 -10.64 -6.71
CA TRP A 211 -16.48 -9.27 -6.89
C TRP A 211 -17.99 -9.17 -6.57
N ASP A 212 -18.41 -8.12 -5.88
CA ASP A 212 -19.82 -7.86 -5.57
C ASP A 212 -20.70 -7.57 -6.81
N SER A 213 -20.07 -7.30 -7.95
CA SER A 213 -20.70 -7.21 -9.27
C SER A 213 -20.95 -8.56 -9.94
N ASP A 214 -20.26 -9.62 -9.51
CA ASP A 214 -20.38 -10.95 -10.10
C ASP A 214 -21.57 -11.70 -9.48
N SER A 215 -22.21 -12.57 -10.26
CA SER A 215 -23.16 -13.53 -9.70
C SER A 215 -22.40 -14.52 -8.83
N SER A 216 -22.95 -14.87 -7.65
CA SER A 216 -22.38 -15.91 -6.78
C SER A 216 -22.07 -17.16 -7.60
N LEU A 217 -20.96 -17.84 -7.31
CA LEU A 217 -20.69 -19.14 -7.89
C LEU A 217 -21.85 -20.02 -7.45
N GLY A 218 -22.62 -20.53 -8.41
CA GLY A 218 -23.91 -21.17 -8.14
C GLY A 218 -23.82 -22.20 -7.01
N GLU A 219 -24.95 -22.44 -6.33
CA GLU A 219 -25.05 -23.35 -5.18
C GLU A 219 -24.59 -24.80 -5.47
N ASP A 220 -24.40 -25.15 -6.75
CA ASP A 220 -23.74 -26.38 -7.20
C ASP A 220 -22.23 -26.29 -6.92
N GLY A 221 -21.88 -26.39 -5.63
CA GLY A 221 -20.52 -26.28 -5.14
C GLY A 221 -19.55 -27.23 -5.83
N HIS A 222 -18.26 -26.88 -5.79
CA HIS A 222 -17.20 -27.74 -6.30
C HIS A 222 -17.19 -29.09 -5.54
N PRO A 223 -17.25 -30.25 -6.24
CA PRO A 223 -17.47 -31.56 -5.61
C PRO A 223 -16.35 -32.01 -4.67
N SER A 224 -15.23 -31.31 -4.68
CA SER A 224 -14.00 -31.71 -4.00
C SER A 224 -13.49 -30.69 -2.98
N VAL A 225 -14.09 -29.50 -2.78
CA VAL A 225 -13.53 -28.49 -1.87
C VAL A 225 -14.63 -27.81 -1.08
N HIS A 226 -14.46 -27.68 0.24
CA HIS A 226 -15.32 -26.82 1.05
C HIS A 226 -14.83 -25.38 0.90
N PHE A 227 -15.59 -24.55 0.18
CA PHE A 227 -15.29 -23.13 0.03
C PHE A 227 -16.40 -22.26 0.63
N GLU A 228 -16.02 -21.05 1.05
CA GLU A 228 -16.94 -20.00 1.43
C GLU A 228 -16.68 -18.76 0.58
N GLU A 229 -17.75 -18.16 0.07
CA GLU A 229 -17.67 -16.95 -0.72
C GLU A 229 -17.60 -15.71 0.16
N VAL A 230 -16.67 -14.82 -0.19
CA VAL A 230 -16.53 -13.51 0.46
C VAL A 230 -16.67 -12.43 -0.58
N LEU A 231 -17.76 -11.68 -0.52
CA LEU A 231 -17.99 -10.57 -1.45
C LEU A 231 -16.99 -9.44 -1.18
N VAL A 232 -16.33 -8.98 -2.24
CA VAL A 232 -15.38 -7.87 -2.21
C VAL A 232 -15.77 -6.79 -3.22
N PRO A 233 -15.53 -5.49 -2.94
CA PRO A 233 -15.96 -4.43 -3.84
C PRO A 233 -15.35 -4.53 -5.24
N SER A 234 -16.16 -4.35 -6.28
CA SER A 234 -15.71 -4.32 -7.67
C SER A 234 -15.10 -2.98 -8.11
N ASP A 235 -15.09 -1.97 -7.23
CA ASP A 235 -14.43 -0.68 -7.49
C ASP A 235 -13.08 -0.58 -6.77
N SER A 236 -12.09 -0.01 -7.45
CA SER A 236 -10.71 0.01 -6.97
C SER A 236 -10.52 0.74 -5.65
N THR A 237 -11.28 1.82 -5.44
CA THR A 237 -11.15 2.67 -4.25
C THR A 237 -11.69 1.97 -3.00
N SER A 238 -12.90 1.40 -3.08
CA SER A 238 -13.49 0.68 -1.96
C SER A 238 -12.78 -0.65 -1.70
N PHE A 239 -12.29 -1.32 -2.76
CA PHE A 239 -11.48 -2.52 -2.58
C PHE A 239 -10.15 -2.19 -1.89
N ALA A 240 -9.45 -1.13 -2.30
CA ALA A 240 -8.25 -0.67 -1.63
C ALA A 240 -8.50 -0.35 -0.13
N SER A 241 -9.62 0.32 0.17
CA SER A 241 -10.04 0.64 1.55
C SER A 241 -10.19 -0.61 2.43
N LYS A 242 -10.71 -1.70 1.86
CA LYS A 242 -11.01 -2.93 2.60
C LYS A 242 -9.92 -4.01 2.50
N LEU A 243 -8.99 -3.91 1.54
CA LEU A 243 -8.05 -4.97 1.18
C LEU A 243 -7.36 -5.60 2.40
N TYR A 244 -6.66 -4.79 3.20
CA TYR A 244 -5.92 -5.33 4.35
C TYR A 244 -6.82 -5.83 5.46
N ARG A 245 -7.99 -5.21 5.65
CA ARG A 245 -8.97 -5.69 6.62
C ARG A 245 -9.51 -7.06 6.22
N THR A 246 -9.91 -7.24 4.97
CA THR A 246 -10.34 -8.53 4.43
C THR A 246 -9.24 -9.58 4.59
N LEU A 247 -7.99 -9.26 4.25
CA LEU A 247 -6.88 -10.20 4.42
C LEU A 247 -6.68 -10.59 5.90
N ARG A 248 -6.70 -9.63 6.83
CA ARG A 248 -6.55 -9.90 8.27
C ARG A 248 -7.71 -10.72 8.83
N ASP A 249 -8.94 -10.37 8.46
CA ASP A 249 -10.14 -11.07 8.91
C ASP A 249 -10.11 -12.53 8.43
N LEU A 250 -9.72 -12.78 7.17
CA LEU A 250 -9.56 -14.13 6.63
C LEU A 250 -8.42 -14.90 7.31
N ASP A 251 -7.27 -14.26 7.54
CA ASP A 251 -6.10 -14.90 8.19
C ASP A 251 -6.42 -15.43 9.59
N GLN A 252 -7.40 -14.82 10.28
CA GLN A 252 -7.84 -15.23 11.63
C GLN A 252 -8.90 -16.34 11.64
N GLN A 253 -9.49 -16.70 10.50
CA GLN A 253 -10.59 -17.67 10.41
C GLN A 253 -10.12 -19.12 10.19
N GLY A 254 -8.81 -19.35 10.13
CA GLY A 254 -8.22 -20.68 9.98
C GLY A 254 -8.54 -21.31 8.62
N TRP A 255 -8.48 -20.51 7.55
CA TRP A 255 -8.53 -20.99 6.18
C TRP A 255 -7.19 -21.62 5.78
N ASP A 256 -7.24 -22.67 4.96
CA ASP A 256 -6.05 -23.32 4.41
C ASP A 256 -5.52 -22.58 3.17
N LEU A 257 -6.40 -21.81 2.51
CA LEU A 257 -6.09 -21.01 1.34
C LEU A 257 -7.07 -19.84 1.22
N ILE A 258 -6.55 -18.69 0.79
CA ILE A 258 -7.33 -17.55 0.32
C ILE A 258 -7.16 -17.45 -1.20
N LEU A 259 -8.28 -17.37 -1.92
CA LEU A 259 -8.32 -17.06 -3.34
C LEU A 259 -8.92 -15.66 -3.52
N LEU A 260 -8.20 -14.78 -4.19
CA LEU A 260 -8.67 -13.45 -4.60
C LEU A 260 -8.72 -13.35 -6.13
N PRO A 261 -9.66 -12.59 -6.71
CA PRO A 261 -9.65 -12.33 -8.14
C PRO A 261 -8.46 -11.44 -8.49
N GLU A 262 -7.89 -11.66 -9.68
CA GLU A 262 -6.93 -10.71 -10.23
C GLU A 262 -7.57 -9.33 -10.44
N PRO A 263 -6.91 -8.23 -10.01
CA PRO A 263 -7.44 -6.88 -10.23
C PRO A 263 -7.62 -6.59 -11.72
N PRO A 264 -8.73 -5.94 -12.15
CA PRO A 264 -8.93 -5.48 -13.52
C PRO A 264 -7.76 -4.63 -14.04
N VAL A 265 -7.52 -4.60 -15.35
CA VAL A 265 -6.47 -3.76 -15.96
C VAL A 265 -6.84 -2.29 -15.82
N GLY A 266 -5.88 -1.45 -15.41
CA GLY A 266 -6.07 0.00 -15.25
C GLY A 266 -5.16 0.55 -14.15
N GLU A 267 -4.73 1.81 -14.30
CA GLU A 267 -3.84 2.45 -13.32
C GLU A 267 -4.51 2.65 -11.96
N GLU A 268 -5.84 2.74 -11.93
CA GLU A 268 -6.64 2.81 -10.71
C GLU A 268 -6.54 1.53 -9.86
N TRP A 269 -6.15 0.41 -10.48
CA TRP A 269 -5.93 -0.87 -9.81
C TRP A 269 -4.46 -1.14 -9.49
N ASP A 270 -3.51 -0.36 -10.01
CA ASP A 270 -2.08 -0.63 -9.82
C ASP A 270 -1.67 -0.56 -8.35
N GLY A 271 -2.33 0.30 -7.57
CA GLY A 271 -2.17 0.34 -6.12
C GLY A 271 -2.49 -1.00 -5.48
N VAL A 272 -3.68 -1.53 -5.74
CA VAL A 272 -4.12 -2.84 -5.23
C VAL A 272 -3.25 -3.98 -5.77
N ARG A 273 -2.95 -3.97 -7.06
CA ARG A 273 -2.17 -5.02 -7.73
C ARG A 273 -0.78 -5.17 -7.14
N ASP A 274 -0.06 -4.07 -6.92
CA ASP A 274 1.26 -4.08 -6.29
C ASP A 274 1.22 -4.79 -4.92
N ARG A 275 0.18 -4.54 -4.13
CA ARG A 275 0.02 -5.11 -2.78
C ARG A 275 -0.30 -6.59 -2.84
N LEU A 276 -1.25 -6.99 -3.68
CA LEU A 276 -1.64 -8.39 -3.85
C LEU A 276 -0.50 -9.25 -4.38
N GLN A 277 0.28 -8.76 -5.35
CA GLN A 277 1.42 -9.50 -5.90
C GLN A 277 2.48 -9.79 -4.81
N ARG A 278 2.79 -8.81 -3.96
CA ARG A 278 3.71 -8.97 -2.83
C ARG A 278 3.16 -9.88 -1.75
N ALA A 279 1.86 -9.77 -1.47
CA ALA A 279 1.18 -10.60 -0.48
C ALA A 279 1.19 -12.07 -0.91
N CYS A 280 0.88 -12.36 -2.17
CA CYS A 280 0.91 -13.72 -2.72
C CYS A 280 2.31 -14.34 -2.59
N PHE A 281 3.36 -13.61 -2.98
CA PHE A 281 4.73 -14.10 -2.91
C PHE A 281 5.21 -14.38 -1.48
N GLY A 282 4.74 -13.62 -0.49
CA GLY A 282 5.15 -13.78 0.91
C GLY A 282 4.23 -14.67 1.76
N SER A 283 3.08 -15.09 1.24
CA SER A 283 2.04 -15.80 2.00
C SER A 283 2.40 -17.26 2.29
N GLY A 284 1.73 -17.83 3.30
CA GLY A 284 1.94 -19.21 3.73
C GLY A 284 2.95 -19.34 4.88
N PRO A 285 3.12 -20.55 5.41
CA PRO A 285 4.11 -20.80 6.46
C PRO A 285 5.50 -20.44 5.93
N SER A 286 6.22 -19.62 6.70
CA SER A 286 7.59 -19.22 6.36
C SER A 286 8.44 -20.47 6.16
N SER A 287 8.70 -20.84 4.92
CA SER A 287 9.61 -21.93 4.62
C SER A 287 10.98 -21.52 5.18
N SER A 288 11.57 -22.38 6.00
CA SER A 288 12.92 -22.20 6.55
C SER A 288 14.02 -22.33 5.47
N SER A 289 13.72 -21.91 4.24
CA SER A 289 14.49 -22.12 3.02
C SER A 289 14.51 -20.88 2.11
N HIS A 290 14.41 -19.68 2.69
CA HIS A 290 14.83 -18.45 2.03
C HIS A 290 16.09 -17.89 2.71
N ALA A 291 17.16 -18.68 2.66
CA ALA A 291 18.51 -18.15 2.77
C ALA A 291 18.85 -17.45 1.45
N ASN A 292 19.34 -16.22 1.56
CA ASN A 292 19.86 -15.37 0.48
C ASN A 292 20.58 -16.15 -0.62
N ASN A 293 20.17 -15.91 -1.87
CA ASN A 293 21.05 -15.89 -3.03
C ASN A 293 20.75 -14.63 -3.84
#